data_AF-A0AA43J8T2-F1
#
_entry.id   AF-A0AA43J8T2-F1
#
_cell.length_a   1.000
_cell.length_b   1.000
_cell.length_c   1.000
_cell.angle_alpha   90.00
_cell.angle_beta   90.00
_cell.angle_gamma   90.00
#
_symmetry.space_group_name_H-M   'P 1'
#
loop_
_entity.id
_entity.type
_entity.pdbx_description
1 polymer ?
#
loop_
_entity_poly.entity_id
_entity_poly.type
_entity_poly.pdbx_seq_one_letter_code
_entity_poly.pdbx_strand_id
1 'polypeptide(L)'
;MDSLSKDVMNGLSRHEHREFDREVLLDTRQGPDSPTIDSTEREDDVEPSFFSQWTLPLVLFLLTVFTTLWAGAYQAYTGPVRGPLNFLLAAPETLWRGIPFAGALLFILTTHELGHYLLSKIHRVPASLPLFIPGPPHFIGTFGAIIRMRGPILSRRALFDIGVAGPLAGFVVAVVMLIVGLSLSTVVDRSATYGLHLGEPLLLQFMSWLVIGPIAPEADVVLHPIGFAAWFGLFVTSLNLLPIGQLDGGHVAYALWGSRQRSMALAFLPILIVLGFFGWAGWFLWAFMAGLFGVGHPPVMDPDAPLGRNRTIVGWIALAVFVVTFAPVPFSFH
;
A
#
# COMPACT_ATOMS: atom_id res chain seq x y z
N MET A 1 39.86 59.35 23.65
CA MET A 1 40.52 58.88 24.89
C MET A 1 39.45 58.08 25.63
N ASP A 2 39.24 56.80 25.31
CA ASP A 2 40.06 55.73 25.85
C ASP A 2 40.05 54.45 24.98
N SER A 3 40.37 54.63 23.68
CA SER A 3 40.49 53.54 22.69
C SER A 3 41.80 52.74 22.82
N LEU A 4 42.32 52.57 24.04
CA LEU A 4 43.57 51.85 24.32
C LEU A 4 43.46 50.87 25.51
N SER A 5 42.26 50.71 26.11
CA SER A 5 42.07 49.84 27.29
C SER A 5 41.34 48.51 26.99
N LYS A 6 40.73 48.32 25.80
CA LYS A 6 40.01 47.08 25.46
C LYS A 6 40.80 46.05 24.66
N ASP A 7 41.86 46.45 23.95
CA ASP A 7 42.64 45.54 23.11
C ASP A 7 43.75 44.79 23.84
N VAL A 8 44.04 45.15 25.10
CA VAL A 8 44.98 44.40 25.96
C VAL A 8 44.26 43.32 26.81
N MET A 9 42.95 43.48 27.06
CA MET A 9 42.13 42.52 27.83
C MET A 9 41.55 41.36 27.00
N ASN A 10 41.55 41.44 25.67
CA ASN A 10 41.10 40.35 24.79
C ASN A 10 42.23 39.43 24.27
N GLY A 11 43.49 39.76 24.57
CA GLY A 11 44.67 38.99 24.17
C GLY A 11 45.11 37.91 25.17
N LEU A 12 44.72 38.01 26.44
CA LEU A 12 45.21 37.15 27.52
C LEU A 12 44.26 36.00 27.91
N SER A 13 42.98 36.05 27.50
CA SER A 13 42.01 34.94 27.73
C SER A 13 42.05 33.84 26.66
N ARG A 14 42.80 34.02 25.56
CA ARG A 14 42.89 33.03 24.46
C ARG A 14 44.08 32.08 24.55
N HIS A 15 44.99 32.26 25.52
CA HIS A 15 46.16 31.41 25.68
C HIS A 15 46.03 30.36 26.79
N GLU A 16 45.22 30.59 27.83
CA GLU A 16 45.05 29.62 28.94
C GLU A 16 43.98 28.55 28.67
N HIS A 17 43.03 28.80 27.77
CA HIS A 17 42.04 27.78 27.38
C HIS A 17 42.54 26.77 26.34
N ARG A 18 43.76 26.93 25.80
CA ARG A 18 44.35 26.00 24.83
C ARG A 18 45.30 24.96 25.43
N GLU A 19 45.66 25.08 26.71
CA GLU A 19 46.49 24.08 27.39
C GLU A 19 45.68 23.04 28.17
N PHE A 20 44.45 23.36 28.60
CA PHE A 20 43.61 22.42 29.36
C PHE A 20 42.98 21.30 28.49
N ASP A 21 42.77 21.54 27.20
CA ASP A 21 42.21 20.53 26.28
C ASP A 21 43.25 19.55 25.71
N ARG A 22 44.55 19.77 25.97
CA ARG A 22 45.60 18.82 25.56
C ARG A 22 45.89 17.73 26.58
N GLU A 23 45.47 17.90 27.83
CA GLU A 23 45.71 16.92 28.90
C GLU A 23 44.66 15.81 28.97
N VAL A 24 43.50 15.98 28.31
CA VAL A 24 42.45 14.93 28.22
C VAL A 24 42.66 13.99 27.02
N LEU A 25 43.65 14.25 26.16
CA LEU A 25 43.91 13.51 24.92
C LEU A 25 45.10 12.53 24.99
N LEU A 26 45.62 12.24 26.18
CA LEU A 26 46.75 11.32 26.38
C LEU A 26 46.55 10.37 27.58
N ASP A 27 45.38 9.74 27.70
CA ASP A 27 45.27 8.54 28.53
C ASP A 27 44.32 7.51 27.93
N THR A 28 44.82 6.75 26.95
CA THR A 28 44.46 5.33 26.84
C THR A 28 45.61 4.61 26.14
N ARG A 29 46.65 4.30 26.92
CA ARG A 29 47.65 3.31 26.51
C ARG A 29 46.94 1.96 26.34
N GLN A 30 47.08 1.41 25.14
CA GLN A 30 46.76 0.02 24.83
C GLN A 30 47.43 -0.92 25.86
N GLY A 31 46.62 -1.61 26.64
CA GLY A 31 47.02 -2.84 27.33
C GLY A 31 46.76 -4.03 26.39
N PRO A 32 47.67 -5.02 26.30
CA PRO A 32 47.42 -6.23 25.54
C PRO A 32 46.54 -7.14 26.41
N ASP A 33 45.22 -7.04 26.25
CA ASP A 33 44.19 -8.05 26.61
C ASP A 33 42.79 -7.41 26.67
N SER A 34 42.34 -6.82 25.57
CA SER A 34 40.92 -6.54 25.36
C SER A 34 40.41 -7.38 24.20
N PRO A 35 39.32 -8.16 24.36
CA PRO A 35 38.73 -8.86 23.23
C PRO A 35 38.25 -7.77 22.27
N THR A 36 38.83 -7.74 21.07
CA THR A 36 38.29 -7.01 19.94
C THR A 36 36.89 -7.53 19.69
N ILE A 37 35.88 -6.82 20.21
CA ILE A 37 34.50 -6.97 19.74
C ILE A 37 34.55 -6.44 18.30
N ASP A 38 34.67 -7.39 17.38
CA ASP A 38 34.48 -7.17 15.96
C ASP A 38 33.04 -6.68 15.76
N SER A 39 32.87 -5.37 15.70
CA SER A 39 31.59 -4.71 15.45
C SER A 39 31.24 -4.68 13.95
N THR A 40 31.80 -5.62 13.15
CA THR A 40 31.47 -5.77 11.73
C THR A 40 30.72 -7.05 11.37
N GLU A 41 30.10 -7.74 12.32
CA GLU A 41 28.95 -8.58 12.00
C GLU A 41 27.75 -7.68 11.66
N ARG A 42 27.62 -7.35 10.37
CA ARG A 42 26.39 -6.78 9.82
C ARG A 42 25.24 -7.72 10.15
N GLU A 43 24.17 -7.21 10.72
CA GLU A 43 22.87 -7.89 10.85
C GLU A 43 22.28 -8.36 9.49
N ASP A 44 22.94 -8.06 8.37
CA ASP A 44 22.47 -8.30 7.00
C ASP A 44 22.76 -9.72 6.46
N ASP A 45 23.55 -10.56 7.16
CA ASP A 45 24.00 -11.87 6.65
C ASP A 45 23.28 -13.09 7.27
N VAL A 46 22.20 -12.90 8.04
CA VAL A 46 21.39 -14.03 8.51
C VAL A 46 20.53 -14.53 7.36
N GLU A 47 20.94 -15.63 6.71
CA GLU A 47 20.09 -16.31 5.74
C GLU A 47 18.70 -16.58 6.35
N PRO A 48 17.60 -16.21 5.67
CA PRO A 48 16.30 -16.27 6.29
C PRO A 48 15.96 -17.73 6.61
N SER A 49 15.51 -18.01 7.83
CA SER A 49 15.17 -19.38 8.24
C SER A 49 14.12 -20.00 7.31
N PHE A 50 14.15 -21.33 7.16
CA PHE A 50 13.15 -22.06 6.37
C PHE A 50 11.70 -21.66 6.72
N PHE A 51 11.45 -21.44 8.01
CA PHE A 51 10.17 -20.96 8.51
C PHE A 51 9.79 -19.59 7.93
N SER A 52 10.71 -18.62 7.94
CA SER A 52 10.46 -17.28 7.41
C SER A 52 10.29 -17.26 5.89
N GLN A 53 10.98 -18.15 5.17
CA GLN A 53 10.93 -18.21 3.71
C GLN A 53 9.68 -18.92 3.16
N TRP A 54 9.24 -20.01 3.80
CA TRP A 54 8.22 -20.90 3.24
C TRP A 54 7.02 -21.09 4.15
N THR A 55 7.26 -21.47 5.41
CA THR A 55 6.16 -21.81 6.34
C THR A 55 5.28 -20.61 6.65
N LEU A 56 5.88 -19.46 6.96
CA LEU A 56 5.14 -18.25 7.31
C LEU A 56 4.28 -17.74 6.13
N PRO A 57 4.81 -17.54 4.90
CA PRO A 57 3.98 -17.16 3.76
C PRO A 57 2.86 -18.16 3.47
N LEU A 58 3.14 -19.48 3.55
CA LEU A 58 2.15 -20.51 3.30
C LEU A 58 1.02 -20.49 4.34
N VAL A 59 1.36 -20.44 5.63
CA VAL A 59 0.37 -20.38 6.72
C VAL A 59 -0.47 -19.12 6.59
N LEU A 60 0.14 -17.97 6.36
CA LEU A 60 -0.56 -16.71 6.17
C LEU A 60 -1.47 -16.73 4.94
N PHE A 61 -1.03 -17.33 3.84
CA PHE A 61 -1.86 -17.52 2.65
C PHE A 61 -3.07 -18.40 2.95
N LEU A 62 -2.88 -19.55 3.60
CA LEU A 62 -3.98 -20.46 3.96
C LEU A 62 -4.97 -19.80 4.93
N LEU A 63 -4.48 -19.04 5.92
CA LEU A 63 -5.32 -18.26 6.82
C LEU A 63 -6.11 -17.20 6.04
N THR A 64 -5.48 -16.53 5.09
CA THR A 64 -6.14 -15.50 4.27
C THR A 64 -7.20 -16.12 3.36
N VAL A 65 -6.93 -17.28 2.77
CA VAL A 65 -7.92 -18.06 2.00
C VAL A 65 -9.13 -18.37 2.89
N PHE A 66 -8.89 -18.86 4.10
CA PHE A 66 -9.97 -19.17 5.04
C PHE A 66 -10.79 -17.94 5.43
N THR A 67 -10.14 -16.84 5.83
CA THR A 67 -10.85 -15.63 6.27
C THR A 67 -11.59 -14.93 5.12
N THR A 68 -11.06 -14.95 3.90
CA THR A 68 -11.73 -14.40 2.71
C THR A 68 -12.90 -15.27 2.24
N LEU A 69 -12.77 -16.61 2.28
CA LEU A 69 -13.88 -17.52 2.03
C LEU A 69 -15.01 -17.31 3.03
N TRP A 70 -14.67 -17.20 4.31
CA TRP A 70 -15.62 -16.92 5.37
C TRP A 70 -16.31 -15.56 5.18
N ALA A 71 -15.56 -14.50 4.84
CA ALA A 71 -16.13 -13.19 4.54
C ALA A 71 -17.12 -13.25 3.38
N GLY A 72 -16.72 -13.85 2.25
CA GLY A 72 -17.58 -13.99 1.08
C GLY A 72 -18.84 -14.83 1.34
N ALA A 73 -18.70 -15.92 2.11
CA ALA A 73 -19.83 -16.76 2.48
C ALA A 73 -20.81 -16.04 3.41
N TYR A 74 -20.30 -15.26 4.37
CA TYR A 74 -21.11 -14.46 5.28
C TYR A 74 -21.86 -13.33 4.53
N GLN A 75 -21.22 -12.69 3.55
CA GLN A 75 -21.86 -11.68 2.71
C GLN A 75 -22.97 -12.27 1.82
N ALA A 76 -22.78 -13.50 1.33
CA ALA A 76 -23.78 -14.21 0.54
C ALA A 76 -24.88 -14.88 1.39
N TYR A 77 -24.79 -14.81 2.72
CA TYR A 77 -25.72 -15.49 3.62
C TYR A 77 -26.96 -14.65 3.89
N THR A 78 -28.13 -15.20 3.55
CA THR A 78 -29.44 -14.57 3.71
C THR A 78 -30.24 -15.11 4.90
N GLY A 79 -29.65 -15.98 5.71
CA GLY A 79 -30.34 -16.60 6.85
C GLY A 79 -30.44 -15.72 8.10
N PRO A 80 -31.06 -16.21 9.17
CA PRO A 80 -31.37 -15.42 10.36
C PRO A 80 -30.15 -15.16 11.25
N VAL A 81 -29.08 -15.94 11.11
CA VAL A 81 -27.89 -15.85 11.98
C VAL A 81 -27.12 -14.57 11.67
N ARG A 82 -26.91 -13.75 12.71
CA ARG A 82 -26.13 -12.52 12.61
C ARG A 82 -24.79 -12.66 13.34
N GLY A 83 -23.78 -12.02 12.76
CA GLY A 83 -22.40 -12.07 13.24
C GLY A 83 -21.61 -13.19 12.57
N PRO A 84 -20.39 -12.91 12.09
CA PRO A 84 -19.62 -13.87 11.29
C PRO A 84 -19.27 -15.13 12.09
N LEU A 85 -18.98 -15.01 13.39
CA LEU A 85 -18.64 -16.15 14.25
C LEU A 85 -19.83 -17.09 14.44
N ASN A 86 -21.00 -16.54 14.74
CA ASN A 86 -22.22 -17.34 14.88
C ASN A 86 -22.58 -18.02 13.56
N PHE A 87 -22.42 -17.31 12.43
CA PHE A 87 -22.60 -17.87 11.10
C PHE A 87 -21.69 -19.09 10.87
N LEU A 88 -20.40 -18.98 11.18
CA LEU A 88 -19.43 -20.06 10.99
C LEU A 88 -19.78 -21.29 11.84
N LEU A 89 -20.25 -21.09 13.07
CA LEU A 89 -20.63 -22.18 13.97
C LEU A 89 -21.97 -22.82 13.58
N ALA A 90 -22.92 -22.03 13.09
CA ALA A 90 -24.27 -22.48 12.80
C ALA A 90 -24.45 -23.05 11.38
N ALA A 91 -23.67 -22.58 10.41
CA ALA A 91 -23.79 -22.98 9.00
C ALA A 91 -22.41 -23.14 8.31
N PRO A 92 -21.46 -23.90 8.89
CA PRO A 92 -20.12 -24.08 8.30
C PRO A 92 -20.14 -24.67 6.88
N GLU A 93 -21.17 -25.47 6.56
CA GLU A 93 -21.37 -26.06 5.25
C GLU A 93 -21.66 -25.03 4.16
N THR A 94 -21.96 -23.78 4.51
CA THR A 94 -22.22 -22.71 3.52
C THR A 94 -20.96 -21.96 3.09
N LEU A 95 -19.79 -22.27 3.64
CA LEU A 95 -18.51 -21.63 3.30
C LEU A 95 -18.17 -21.67 1.80
N TRP A 96 -18.59 -22.71 1.07
CA TRP A 96 -18.35 -22.80 -0.38
C TRP A 96 -19.00 -21.66 -1.17
N ARG A 97 -20.06 -21.02 -0.64
CA ARG A 97 -20.69 -19.86 -1.28
C ARG A 97 -19.75 -18.64 -1.33
N GLY A 98 -18.70 -18.62 -0.52
CA GLY A 98 -17.68 -17.58 -0.54
C GLY A 98 -16.64 -17.74 -1.66
N ILE A 99 -16.60 -18.88 -2.36
CA ILE A 99 -15.61 -19.17 -3.40
C ILE A 99 -15.56 -18.09 -4.50
N PRO A 100 -16.69 -17.61 -5.07
CA PRO A 100 -16.65 -16.60 -6.13
C PRO A 100 -15.97 -15.30 -5.67
N PHE A 101 -16.25 -14.87 -4.44
CA PHE A 101 -15.63 -13.68 -3.86
C PHE A 101 -14.14 -13.90 -3.56
N ALA A 102 -13.81 -14.94 -2.78
CA ALA A 102 -12.45 -15.20 -2.35
C ALA A 102 -11.53 -15.50 -3.55
N GLY A 103 -11.99 -16.30 -4.51
CA GLY A 103 -11.25 -16.62 -5.73
C GLY A 103 -10.94 -15.38 -6.56
N ALA A 104 -11.94 -14.52 -6.80
CA ALA A 104 -11.74 -13.29 -7.55
C ALA A 104 -10.79 -12.33 -6.82
N LEU A 105 -11.00 -12.10 -5.52
CA LEU A 105 -10.19 -11.17 -4.73
C LEU A 105 -8.73 -11.64 -4.63
N LEU A 106 -8.51 -12.90 -4.26
CA LEU A 106 -7.16 -13.45 -4.15
C LEU A 106 -6.45 -13.48 -5.50
N PHE A 107 -7.17 -13.72 -6.60
CA PHE A 107 -6.56 -13.66 -7.92
C PHE A 107 -6.07 -12.26 -8.28
N ILE A 108 -6.86 -11.22 -7.97
CA ILE A 108 -6.46 -9.81 -8.15
C ILE A 108 -5.22 -9.49 -7.30
N LEU A 109 -5.27 -9.76 -6.00
CA LEU A 109 -4.17 -9.46 -5.07
C LEU A 109 -2.90 -10.24 -5.41
N THR A 110 -3.03 -11.52 -5.75
CA THR A 110 -1.89 -12.35 -6.17
C THR A 110 -1.26 -11.80 -7.44
N THR A 111 -2.07 -11.38 -8.41
CA THR A 111 -1.55 -10.81 -9.67
C THR A 111 -0.85 -9.48 -9.42
N HIS A 112 -1.38 -8.63 -8.54
CA HIS A 112 -0.73 -7.38 -8.10
C HIS A 112 0.66 -7.67 -7.53
N GLU A 113 0.75 -8.52 -6.51
CA GLU A 113 2.05 -8.85 -5.90
C GLU A 113 2.99 -9.56 -6.88
N LEU A 114 2.47 -10.46 -7.73
CA LEU A 114 3.27 -11.11 -8.73
C LEU A 114 3.87 -10.09 -9.74
N GLY A 115 3.15 -9.01 -10.05
CA GLY A 115 3.66 -7.89 -10.84
C GLY A 115 4.92 -7.28 -10.21
N HIS A 116 4.87 -6.94 -8.92
CA HIS A 116 6.06 -6.48 -8.20
C HIS A 116 7.18 -7.52 -8.19
N TYR A 117 6.86 -8.78 -7.87
CA TYR A 117 7.84 -9.85 -7.77
C TYR A 117 8.61 -10.07 -9.08
N LEU A 118 7.88 -10.14 -10.21
CA LEU A 118 8.47 -10.37 -11.52
C LEU A 118 9.43 -9.24 -11.91
N LEU A 119 9.02 -7.98 -11.71
CA LEU A 119 9.87 -6.83 -12.07
C LEU A 119 11.05 -6.67 -11.10
N SER A 120 10.87 -6.98 -9.82
CA SER A 120 11.97 -7.06 -8.86
C SER A 120 13.00 -8.10 -9.29
N LYS A 121 12.56 -9.29 -9.73
CA LYS A 121 13.45 -10.34 -10.24
C LYS A 121 14.19 -9.91 -11.51
N ILE A 122 13.52 -9.25 -12.44
CA ILE A 122 14.13 -8.72 -13.67
C ILE A 122 15.20 -7.67 -13.34
N HIS A 123 14.90 -6.76 -12.41
CA HIS A 123 15.84 -5.72 -11.95
C HIS A 123 16.85 -6.20 -10.91
N ARG A 124 16.86 -7.51 -10.60
CA ARG A 124 17.75 -8.14 -9.60
C ARG A 124 17.66 -7.49 -8.21
N VAL A 125 16.47 -7.02 -7.85
CA VAL A 125 16.18 -6.54 -6.51
C VAL A 125 15.65 -7.71 -5.67
N PRO A 126 16.33 -8.10 -4.57
CA PRO A 126 15.88 -9.20 -3.73
C PRO A 126 14.49 -8.93 -3.15
N ALA A 127 13.54 -9.82 -3.41
CA ALA A 127 12.16 -9.72 -2.95
C ALA A 127 11.72 -11.03 -2.29
N SER A 128 10.91 -10.94 -1.24
CA SER A 128 10.26 -12.12 -0.65
C SER A 128 9.15 -12.67 -1.54
N LEU A 129 8.66 -13.86 -1.21
CA LEU A 129 7.33 -14.29 -1.65
C LEU A 129 6.26 -13.36 -1.08
N PRO A 130 5.07 -13.25 -1.71
CA PRO A 130 3.97 -12.47 -1.18
C PRO A 130 3.55 -12.97 0.21
N LEU A 131 3.51 -12.08 1.19
CA LEU A 131 2.93 -12.35 2.50
C LEU A 131 1.51 -11.79 2.51
N PHE A 132 0.53 -12.68 2.47
CA PHE A 132 -0.87 -12.32 2.62
C PHE A 132 -1.18 -12.00 4.07
N ILE A 133 -2.04 -11.02 4.31
CA ILE A 133 -2.41 -10.60 5.67
C ILE A 133 -3.88 -10.96 5.88
N PRO A 134 -4.20 -11.96 6.72
CA PRO A 134 -5.58 -12.32 7.00
C PRO A 134 -6.25 -11.16 7.73
N GLY A 135 -7.51 -10.91 7.36
CA GLY A 135 -8.31 -9.81 7.89
C GLY A 135 -9.58 -10.32 8.56
N PRO A 136 -10.26 -9.48 9.32
CA PRO A 136 -11.52 -9.82 9.95
C PRO A 136 -12.60 -10.18 8.91
N PRO A 137 -13.29 -11.32 9.04
CA PRO A 137 -14.31 -11.77 8.09
C PRO A 137 -15.58 -10.92 8.09
N HIS A 138 -15.78 -10.08 9.11
CA HIS A 138 -16.87 -9.10 9.11
C HIS A 138 -16.74 -8.07 7.98
N PHE A 139 -15.50 -7.84 7.52
CA PHE A 139 -15.20 -6.95 6.40
C PHE A 139 -14.95 -7.78 5.13
N ILE A 140 -13.69 -7.82 4.68
CA ILE A 140 -13.27 -8.41 3.41
C ILE A 140 -12.53 -9.73 3.63
N GLY A 141 -12.11 -10.03 4.87
CA GLY A 141 -11.34 -11.22 5.20
C GLY A 141 -9.85 -11.13 4.87
N THR A 142 -9.35 -10.00 4.36
CA THR A 142 -7.91 -9.75 4.15
C THR A 142 -7.59 -8.27 4.28
N PHE A 143 -6.39 -7.95 4.74
CA PHE A 143 -5.81 -6.61 4.66
C PHE A 143 -4.95 -6.40 3.39
N GLY A 144 -4.93 -7.38 2.50
CA GLY A 144 -4.10 -7.39 1.29
C GLY A 144 -2.94 -8.36 1.40
N ALA A 145 -1.96 -8.16 0.55
CA ALA A 145 -0.68 -8.86 0.57
C ALA A 145 0.44 -7.84 0.44
N ILE A 146 1.62 -8.20 0.90
CA ILE A 146 2.82 -7.37 0.80
C ILE A 146 4.01 -8.20 0.34
N ILE A 147 4.85 -7.61 -0.50
CA ILE A 147 6.20 -8.11 -0.76
C ILE A 147 7.21 -7.32 0.06
N ARG A 148 8.02 -8.04 0.82
CA ARG A 148 9.15 -7.45 1.53
C ARG A 148 10.34 -7.35 0.57
N MET A 149 10.69 -6.13 0.21
CA MET A 149 11.93 -5.83 -0.50
C MET A 149 13.11 -5.96 0.48
N ARG A 150 14.10 -6.80 0.16
CA ARG A 150 15.25 -7.13 1.03
C ARG A 150 16.54 -6.41 0.61
N GLY A 151 16.43 -5.29 -0.10
CA GLY A 151 17.58 -4.48 -0.51
C GLY A 151 17.17 -3.13 -1.09
N PRO A 152 18.09 -2.16 -1.17
CA PRO A 152 17.81 -0.83 -1.69
C PRO A 152 17.57 -0.86 -3.20
N ILE A 153 16.59 -0.08 -3.67
CA ILE A 153 16.34 0.11 -5.10
C ILE A 153 17.33 1.16 -5.61
N LEU A 154 18.36 0.71 -6.32
CA LEU A 154 19.47 1.58 -6.70
C LEU A 154 19.15 2.51 -7.87
N SER A 155 18.26 2.10 -8.79
CA SER A 155 17.98 2.87 -10.01
C SER A 155 16.55 3.40 -10.05
N ARG A 156 16.40 4.63 -10.55
CA ARG A 156 15.11 5.28 -10.80
C ARG A 156 14.20 4.48 -11.74
N ARG A 157 14.79 3.76 -12.71
CA ARG A 157 14.04 2.90 -13.65
C ARG A 157 13.50 1.66 -12.96
N ALA A 158 14.29 1.01 -12.12
CA ALA A 158 13.81 -0.14 -11.34
C ALA A 158 12.71 0.29 -10.36
N LEU A 159 12.87 1.45 -9.70
CA LEU A 159 11.85 1.99 -8.81
C LEU A 159 10.52 2.21 -9.53
N PHE A 160 10.56 2.82 -10.71
CA PHE A 160 9.38 3.04 -11.53
C PHE A 160 8.74 1.73 -12.01
N ASP A 161 9.54 0.85 -12.60
CA ASP A 161 9.05 -0.39 -13.21
C ASP A 161 8.43 -1.31 -12.15
N ILE A 162 9.06 -1.43 -10.98
CA ILE A 162 8.53 -2.21 -9.86
C ILE A 162 7.28 -1.55 -9.29
N GLY A 163 7.32 -0.23 -9.04
CA GLY A 163 6.20 0.51 -8.45
C GLY A 163 4.94 0.48 -9.32
N VAL A 164 5.07 0.52 -10.65
CA VAL A 164 3.91 0.54 -11.55
C VAL A 164 3.38 -0.86 -11.88
N ALA A 165 4.22 -1.90 -11.81
CA ALA A 165 3.87 -3.23 -12.27
C ALA A 165 2.73 -3.87 -11.48
N GLY A 166 2.77 -3.79 -10.14
CA GLY A 166 1.72 -4.39 -9.31
C GLY A 166 0.35 -3.77 -9.56
N PRO A 167 0.19 -2.44 -9.38
CA PRO A 167 -1.10 -1.78 -9.61
C PRO A 167 -1.67 -2.02 -11.00
N LEU A 168 -0.86 -1.97 -12.07
CA LEU A 168 -1.36 -2.20 -13.42
C LEU A 168 -1.74 -3.67 -13.67
N ALA A 169 -0.98 -4.62 -13.14
CA ALA A 169 -1.29 -6.04 -13.30
C ALA A 169 -2.57 -6.42 -12.52
N GLY A 170 -2.69 -5.97 -11.28
CA GLY A 170 -3.89 -6.12 -10.46
C GLY A 170 -5.10 -5.44 -11.09
N PHE A 171 -4.93 -4.22 -11.59
CA PHE A 171 -5.97 -3.46 -12.29
C PHE A 171 -6.56 -4.23 -13.48
N VAL A 172 -5.71 -4.75 -14.37
CA VAL A 172 -6.17 -5.50 -15.55
C VAL A 172 -7.05 -6.69 -15.15
N VAL A 173 -6.62 -7.45 -14.15
CA VAL A 173 -7.42 -8.58 -13.64
C VAL A 173 -8.71 -8.09 -12.98
N ALA A 174 -8.66 -7.01 -12.20
CA ALA A 174 -9.84 -6.42 -11.58
C ALA A 174 -10.87 -5.96 -12.62
N VAL A 175 -10.45 -5.38 -13.76
CA VAL A 175 -11.37 -5.03 -14.86
C VAL A 175 -12.04 -6.26 -15.45
N VAL A 176 -11.29 -7.34 -15.70
CA VAL A 176 -11.88 -8.59 -16.22
C VAL A 176 -12.88 -9.15 -15.22
N MET A 177 -12.53 -9.23 -13.94
CA MET A 177 -13.42 -9.69 -12.89
C MET A 177 -14.63 -8.77 -12.74
N LEU A 178 -14.48 -7.47 -12.93
CA LEU A 178 -15.59 -6.51 -12.87
C LEU A 178 -16.60 -6.76 -14.00
N ILE A 179 -16.14 -6.98 -15.23
CA ILE A 179 -17.02 -7.29 -16.37
C ILE A 179 -17.79 -8.59 -16.10
N VAL A 180 -17.10 -9.64 -15.65
CA VAL A 180 -17.74 -10.92 -15.28
C VAL A 180 -18.74 -10.71 -14.15
N GLY A 181 -18.36 -9.97 -13.11
CA GLY A 181 -19.20 -9.64 -11.97
C GLY A 181 -20.47 -8.91 -12.37
N LEU A 182 -20.34 -7.84 -13.16
CA LEU A 182 -21.47 -7.05 -13.67
C LEU A 182 -22.42 -7.89 -14.54
N SER A 183 -21.90 -8.79 -15.36
CA SER A 183 -22.74 -9.69 -16.18
C SER A 183 -23.56 -10.69 -15.37
N LEU A 184 -23.17 -10.95 -14.11
CA LEU A 184 -23.86 -11.84 -13.17
C LEU A 184 -24.66 -11.07 -12.11
N SER A 185 -24.57 -9.74 -12.10
CA SER A 185 -25.26 -8.88 -11.15
C SER A 185 -26.74 -8.75 -11.50
N THR A 186 -27.54 -8.40 -10.50
CA THR A 186 -28.98 -8.23 -10.66
C THR A 186 -29.38 -6.78 -10.44
N VAL A 187 -30.25 -6.26 -11.29
CA VAL A 187 -30.85 -4.93 -11.15
C VAL A 187 -32.12 -5.07 -10.32
N VAL A 188 -32.22 -4.28 -9.25
CA VAL A 188 -33.34 -4.28 -8.30
C VAL A 188 -33.84 -2.85 -8.09
N ASP A 189 -35.04 -2.70 -7.54
CA ASP A 189 -35.51 -1.37 -7.12
C ASP A 189 -34.68 -0.86 -5.93
N ARG A 190 -34.28 0.41 -6.00
CA ARG A 190 -33.47 1.08 -4.97
C ARG A 190 -34.17 1.08 -3.60
N SER A 191 -35.50 1.15 -3.57
CA SER A 191 -36.30 1.09 -2.33
C SER A 191 -36.27 -0.28 -1.64
N ALA A 192 -35.88 -1.33 -2.36
CA ALA A 192 -35.73 -2.68 -1.82
C ALA A 192 -34.33 -2.94 -1.25
N THR A 193 -33.39 -2.02 -1.45
CA THR A 193 -31.99 -2.16 -1.03
C THR A 193 -31.75 -1.32 0.23
N TYR A 194 -31.57 -2.00 1.37
CA TYR A 194 -31.16 -1.38 2.64
C TYR A 194 -29.78 -1.92 3.03
N GLY A 195 -28.83 -1.05 3.34
CA GLY A 195 -27.52 -1.46 3.85
C GLY A 195 -26.32 -0.72 3.26
N LEU A 196 -25.24 -1.47 3.00
CA LEU A 196 -23.96 -0.93 2.52
C LEU A 196 -24.08 -0.54 1.04
N HIS A 197 -23.98 0.76 0.75
CA HIS A 197 -23.82 1.25 -0.61
C HIS A 197 -22.34 1.42 -0.94
N LEU A 198 -21.96 0.98 -2.13
CA LEU A 198 -20.60 1.10 -2.64
C LEU A 198 -20.44 2.40 -3.41
N GLY A 199 -19.35 3.09 -3.17
CA GLY A 199 -18.96 4.24 -3.98
C GLY A 199 -18.78 3.82 -5.43
N GLU A 200 -19.20 4.66 -6.36
CA GLU A 200 -19.09 4.37 -7.78
C GLU A 200 -17.88 5.12 -8.38
N PRO A 201 -16.66 4.54 -8.40
CA PRO A 201 -15.56 5.14 -9.13
C PRO A 201 -15.92 5.25 -10.61
N LEU A 202 -15.29 6.20 -11.33
CA LEU A 202 -15.62 6.49 -12.73
C LEU A 202 -15.57 5.24 -13.61
N LEU A 203 -14.63 4.33 -13.33
CA LEU A 203 -14.53 3.06 -14.04
C LEU A 203 -15.73 2.14 -13.79
N LEU A 204 -16.24 2.06 -12.55
CA LEU A 204 -17.43 1.26 -12.25
C LEU A 204 -18.65 1.83 -12.97
N GLN A 205 -18.85 3.15 -12.95
CA GLN A 205 -19.96 3.81 -13.65
C GLN A 205 -19.91 3.50 -15.16
N PHE A 206 -18.74 3.67 -15.77
CA PHE A 206 -18.55 3.41 -17.19
C PHE A 206 -18.77 1.94 -17.55
N MET A 207 -18.22 1.00 -16.76
CA MET A 207 -18.37 -0.44 -17.03
C MET A 207 -19.79 -0.93 -16.76
N SER A 208 -20.46 -0.40 -15.74
CA SER A 208 -21.88 -0.69 -15.46
C SER A 208 -22.74 -0.24 -16.65
N TRP A 209 -22.55 0.99 -17.12
CA TRP A 209 -23.22 1.49 -18.32
C TRP A 209 -22.92 0.65 -19.57
N LEU A 210 -21.67 0.19 -19.74
CA LEU A 210 -21.26 -0.60 -20.91
C LEU A 210 -21.83 -2.03 -20.89
N VAL A 211 -21.88 -2.68 -19.73
CA VAL A 211 -22.24 -4.10 -19.59
C VAL A 211 -23.73 -4.29 -19.36
N ILE A 212 -24.33 -3.50 -18.46
CA ILE A 212 -25.74 -3.59 -18.07
C ILE A 212 -26.62 -2.68 -18.93
N GLY A 213 -26.09 -1.52 -19.32
CA GLY A 213 -26.84 -0.48 -20.02
C GLY A 213 -27.40 0.60 -19.09
N PRO A 214 -28.17 1.55 -19.63
CA PRO A 214 -28.81 2.58 -18.83
C PRO A 214 -29.91 1.96 -17.95
N ILE A 215 -29.79 2.15 -16.64
CA ILE A 215 -30.80 1.74 -15.66
C ILE A 215 -31.69 2.92 -15.27
N ALA A 216 -32.93 2.63 -14.84
CA ALA A 216 -33.84 3.65 -14.36
C ALA A 216 -33.28 4.35 -13.10
N PRO A 217 -33.58 5.64 -12.85
CA PRO A 217 -33.12 6.35 -11.65
C PRO A 217 -33.51 5.69 -10.33
N GLU A 218 -34.60 4.93 -10.34
CA GLU A 218 -35.16 4.20 -9.20
C GLU A 218 -34.57 2.80 -9.04
N ALA A 219 -33.73 2.35 -9.98
CA ALA A 219 -33.07 1.06 -9.94
C ALA A 219 -31.66 1.17 -9.33
N ASP A 220 -31.19 0.06 -8.76
CA ASP A 220 -29.85 -0.12 -8.23
C ASP A 220 -29.29 -1.48 -8.66
N VAL A 221 -27.96 -1.61 -8.72
CA VAL A 221 -27.28 -2.84 -9.12
C VAL A 221 -26.74 -3.54 -7.89
N VAL A 222 -27.32 -4.69 -7.55
CA VAL A 222 -26.75 -5.59 -6.54
C VAL A 222 -25.61 -6.37 -7.18
N LEU A 223 -24.38 -6.01 -6.81
CA LEU A 223 -23.19 -6.64 -7.36
C LEU A 223 -23.10 -8.12 -6.98
N HIS A 224 -22.86 -8.96 -7.98
CA HIS A 224 -22.43 -10.33 -7.75
C HIS A 224 -21.14 -10.36 -6.90
N PRO A 225 -20.89 -11.39 -6.04
CA PRO A 225 -19.70 -11.43 -5.19
C PRO A 225 -18.36 -11.26 -5.94
N ILE A 226 -18.28 -11.70 -7.21
CA ILE A 226 -17.12 -11.45 -8.09
C ILE A 226 -16.97 -9.95 -8.39
N GLY A 227 -18.08 -9.25 -8.69
CA GLY A 227 -18.09 -7.82 -8.95
C GLY A 227 -17.73 -7.02 -7.70
N PHE A 228 -18.20 -7.45 -6.53
CA PHE A 228 -17.81 -6.84 -5.26
C PHE A 228 -16.31 -7.02 -4.97
N ALA A 229 -15.76 -8.22 -5.19
CA ALA A 229 -14.32 -8.47 -5.10
C ALA A 229 -13.51 -7.61 -6.07
N ALA A 230 -14.00 -7.46 -7.32
CA ALA A 230 -13.39 -6.60 -8.33
C ALA A 230 -13.39 -5.13 -7.91
N TRP A 231 -14.51 -4.63 -7.41
CA TRP A 231 -14.62 -3.28 -6.87
C TRP A 231 -13.61 -3.05 -5.73
N PHE A 232 -13.48 -4.00 -4.80
CA PHE A 232 -12.48 -3.90 -3.73
C PHE A 232 -11.05 -3.91 -4.29
N GLY A 233 -10.78 -4.72 -5.33
CA GLY A 233 -9.52 -4.70 -6.05
C GLY A 233 -9.19 -3.33 -6.68
N LEU A 234 -10.18 -2.67 -7.28
CA LEU A 234 -10.03 -1.30 -7.79
C LEU A 234 -9.77 -0.31 -6.65
N PHE A 235 -10.47 -0.45 -5.53
CA PHE A 235 -10.25 0.38 -4.35
C PHE A 235 -8.82 0.23 -3.81
N VAL A 236 -8.32 -1.00 -3.62
CA VAL A 236 -6.93 -1.27 -3.21
C VAL A 236 -5.93 -0.72 -4.22
N THR A 237 -6.20 -0.88 -5.52
CA THR A 237 -5.36 -0.28 -6.57
C THR A 237 -5.27 1.23 -6.43
N SER A 238 -6.39 1.91 -6.19
CA SER A 238 -6.43 3.36 -6.00
C SER A 238 -5.66 3.81 -4.75
N LEU A 239 -5.73 3.04 -3.66
CA LEU A 239 -4.97 3.28 -2.43
C LEU A 239 -3.48 3.13 -2.66
N ASN A 240 -3.06 2.06 -3.35
CA ASN A 240 -1.65 1.83 -3.68
C ASN A 240 -1.10 2.91 -4.60
N LEU A 241 -1.92 3.49 -5.49
CA LEU A 241 -1.52 4.57 -6.39
C LEU A 241 -1.60 5.98 -5.78
N LEU A 242 -1.90 6.11 -4.49
CA LEU A 242 -1.79 7.40 -3.80
C LEU A 242 -0.34 7.93 -3.89
N PRO A 243 -0.13 9.24 -4.17
CA PRO A 243 1.20 9.80 -4.38
C PRO A 243 1.93 10.09 -3.05
N ILE A 244 1.90 9.16 -2.09
CA ILE A 244 2.36 9.35 -0.71
C ILE A 244 3.38 8.28 -0.31
N GLY A 245 4.49 8.73 0.29
CA GLY A 245 5.43 7.87 0.99
C GLY A 245 5.99 6.74 0.12
N GLN A 246 5.94 5.52 0.66
CA GLN A 246 6.42 4.29 0.04
C GLN A 246 5.31 3.47 -0.65
N LEU A 247 4.11 4.03 -0.80
CA LEU A 247 3.09 3.41 -1.63
C LEU A 247 3.57 3.36 -3.09
N ASP A 248 2.99 2.48 -3.88
CA ASP A 248 3.33 2.30 -5.30
C ASP A 248 3.22 3.61 -6.10
N GLY A 249 2.17 4.40 -5.83
CA GLY A 249 1.98 5.74 -6.41
C GLY A 249 3.04 6.74 -5.95
N GLY A 250 3.56 6.60 -4.73
CA GLY A 250 4.73 7.33 -4.24
C GLY A 250 5.99 6.99 -5.04
N HIS A 251 6.25 5.71 -5.30
CA HIS A 251 7.35 5.24 -6.16
C HIS A 251 7.24 5.79 -7.58
N VAL A 252 6.06 5.69 -8.19
CA VAL A 252 5.78 6.22 -9.52
C VAL A 252 5.94 7.73 -9.57
N ALA A 253 5.36 8.46 -8.59
CA ALA A 253 5.44 9.91 -8.54
C ALA A 253 6.87 10.40 -8.31
N TYR A 254 7.64 9.76 -7.43
CA TYR A 254 9.05 10.09 -7.20
C TYR A 254 9.88 9.79 -8.45
N ALA A 255 9.64 8.66 -9.11
CA ALA A 255 10.36 8.34 -10.35
C ALA A 255 9.96 9.23 -11.54
N LEU A 256 8.81 9.91 -11.53
CA LEU A 256 8.44 10.88 -12.56
C LEU A 256 8.93 12.31 -12.24
N TRP A 257 8.74 12.75 -11.00
CA TRP A 257 8.92 14.15 -10.60
C TRP A 257 10.02 14.39 -9.55
N GLY A 258 10.74 13.34 -9.13
CA GLY A 258 11.83 13.41 -8.17
C GLY A 258 11.38 13.96 -6.82
N SER A 259 12.18 14.87 -6.25
CA SER A 259 11.92 15.48 -4.94
C SER A 259 10.58 16.21 -4.83
N ARG A 260 9.96 16.60 -5.95
CA ARG A 260 8.62 17.21 -5.97
C ARG A 260 7.52 16.26 -5.48
N GLN A 261 7.75 14.94 -5.51
CA GLN A 261 6.81 13.97 -4.94
C GLN A 261 6.50 14.29 -3.47
N ARG A 262 7.50 14.75 -2.68
CA ARG A 262 7.27 15.14 -1.28
C ARG A 262 6.28 16.30 -1.17
N SER A 263 6.40 17.31 -2.04
CA SER A 263 5.46 18.43 -2.09
C SER A 263 4.07 17.97 -2.52
N MET A 264 3.97 17.03 -3.47
CA MET A 264 2.70 16.43 -3.89
C MET A 264 2.04 15.66 -2.74
N ALA A 265 2.80 14.83 -2.01
CA ALA A 265 2.30 14.09 -0.85
C ALA A 265 1.80 15.02 0.25
N LEU A 266 2.55 16.08 0.56
CA LEU A 266 2.14 17.09 1.54
C LEU A 266 0.88 17.85 1.11
N ALA A 267 0.73 18.15 -0.19
CA ALA A 267 -0.49 18.76 -0.71
C ALA A 267 -1.69 17.79 -0.71
N PHE A 268 -1.43 16.48 -0.85
CA PHE A 268 -2.47 15.45 -0.86
C PHE A 268 -3.00 15.14 0.55
N LEU A 269 -2.21 15.34 1.60
CA LEU A 269 -2.65 15.12 2.98
C LEU A 269 -3.89 15.94 3.40
N PRO A 270 -3.93 17.27 3.19
CA PRO A 270 -5.15 18.05 3.43
C PRO A 270 -6.36 17.53 2.65
N ILE A 271 -6.16 17.04 1.42
CA ILE A 271 -7.23 16.45 0.61
C ILE A 271 -7.80 15.22 1.33
N LEU A 272 -6.95 14.31 1.81
CA LEU A 272 -7.40 13.14 2.58
C LEU A 272 -8.16 13.54 3.86
N ILE A 273 -7.71 14.59 4.56
CA ILE A 273 -8.39 15.08 5.76
C ILE A 273 -9.78 15.62 5.41
N VAL A 274 -9.90 16.43 4.37
CA VAL A 274 -11.18 16.95 3.88
C VAL A 274 -12.10 15.80 3.45
N LEU A 275 -11.58 14.82 2.72
CA LEU A 275 -12.35 13.62 2.36
C LEU A 275 -12.76 12.79 3.58
N GLY A 276 -11.98 12.80 4.66
CA GLY A 276 -12.32 12.18 5.94
C GLY A 276 -13.52 12.85 6.62
N PHE A 277 -13.57 14.19 6.59
CA PHE A 277 -14.66 14.95 7.19
C PHE A 277 -15.96 14.91 6.37
N PHE A 278 -15.86 15.07 5.05
CA PHE A 278 -17.03 15.22 4.17
C PHE A 278 -17.42 13.95 3.42
N GLY A 279 -16.58 12.92 3.44
CA GLY A 279 -16.78 11.66 2.74
C GLY A 279 -16.73 10.48 3.69
N TRP A 280 -15.61 9.76 3.66
CA TRP A 280 -15.43 8.52 4.43
C TRP A 280 -14.34 8.67 5.49
N ALA A 281 -14.71 8.43 6.76
CA ALA A 281 -13.80 8.58 7.90
C ALA A 281 -12.52 7.72 7.79
N GLY A 282 -12.53 6.65 7.00
CA GLY A 282 -11.33 5.84 6.74
C GLY A 282 -10.18 6.62 6.10
N TRP A 283 -10.43 7.77 5.47
CA TRP A 283 -9.35 8.64 4.98
C TRP A 283 -8.49 9.24 6.10
N PHE A 284 -9.01 9.38 7.32
CA PHE A 284 -8.20 9.77 8.47
C PHE A 284 -7.16 8.72 8.83
N LEU A 285 -7.49 7.42 8.69
CA LEU A 285 -6.53 6.34 8.89
C LEU A 285 -5.37 6.46 7.90
N TRP A 286 -5.67 6.70 6.63
CA TRP A 286 -4.64 6.87 5.60
C TRP A 286 -3.80 8.14 5.80
N ALA A 287 -4.42 9.25 6.19
CA ALA A 287 -3.68 10.47 6.54
C ALA A 287 -2.77 10.27 7.77
N PHE A 288 -3.25 9.55 8.78
CA PHE A 288 -2.47 9.19 9.97
C PHE A 288 -1.28 8.27 9.61
N MET A 289 -1.53 7.21 8.83
CA MET A 289 -0.48 6.29 8.37
C MET A 289 0.58 6.99 7.53
N ALA A 290 0.17 7.91 6.65
CA ALA A 290 1.09 8.75 5.89
C ALA A 290 1.99 9.63 6.79
N GLY A 291 1.45 10.13 7.90
CA GLY A 291 2.22 10.85 8.92
C GLY A 291 3.21 9.95 9.67
N LEU A 292 2.81 8.72 9.99
CA LEU A 292 3.62 7.76 10.74
C LEU A 292 4.79 7.20 9.93
N PHE A 293 4.55 6.81 8.67
CA PHE A 293 5.57 6.18 7.81
C PHE A 293 6.40 7.16 6.99
N GLY A 294 6.03 8.44 7.01
CA GLY A 294 6.70 9.49 6.26
C GLY A 294 6.08 9.71 4.87
N VAL A 295 5.91 10.98 4.54
CA VAL A 295 5.25 11.43 3.30
C VAL A 295 6.16 11.42 2.07
N GLY A 296 7.47 11.54 2.29
CA GLY A 296 8.47 11.61 1.22
C GLY A 296 9.06 10.24 0.91
N HIS A 297 9.26 9.95 -0.37
CA HIS A 297 10.00 8.76 -0.77
C HIS A 297 11.51 8.91 -0.49
N PRO A 298 12.20 7.88 0.05
CA PRO A 298 13.65 7.91 0.24
C PRO A 298 14.40 8.09 -1.09
N PRO A 299 15.44 8.94 -1.15
CA PRO A 299 16.13 9.19 -2.40
C PRO A 299 16.79 7.94 -2.97
N VAL A 300 16.71 7.78 -4.29
CA VAL A 300 17.48 6.75 -5.02
C VAL A 300 18.91 7.23 -5.26
N MET A 301 19.83 6.29 -5.46
CA MET A 301 21.27 6.59 -5.64
C MET A 301 21.55 7.43 -6.89
N ASP A 302 20.76 7.25 -7.96
CA ASP A 302 20.86 8.03 -9.20
C ASP A 302 19.49 8.64 -9.57
N PRO A 303 19.15 9.81 -8.99
CA PRO A 303 17.86 10.46 -9.21
C PRO A 303 17.77 11.18 -10.56
N ASP A 304 18.91 11.54 -11.16
CA ASP A 304 18.97 12.34 -12.39
C ASP A 304 18.92 11.49 -13.67
N ALA A 305 19.07 10.17 -13.56
CA ALA A 305 18.93 9.26 -14.68
C ALA A 305 17.57 9.43 -15.41
N PRO A 306 17.57 9.63 -16.74
CA PRO A 306 16.32 9.79 -17.48
C PRO A 306 15.53 8.47 -17.52
N LEU A 307 14.23 8.58 -17.23
CA LEU A 307 13.28 7.46 -17.24
C LEU A 307 13.02 6.94 -18.67
N GLY A 308 13.06 7.84 -19.65
CA GLY A 308 12.77 7.56 -21.06
C GLY A 308 11.27 7.66 -21.39
N ARG A 309 10.96 7.95 -22.66
CA ARG A 309 9.61 8.29 -23.14
C ARG A 309 8.56 7.22 -22.85
N ASN A 310 8.91 5.94 -23.03
CA ASN A 310 7.97 4.83 -22.85
C ASN A 310 7.49 4.72 -21.39
N ARG A 311 8.42 4.85 -20.43
CA ARG A 311 8.09 4.82 -19.00
C ARG A 311 7.27 6.03 -18.58
N THR A 312 7.57 7.21 -19.14
CA THR A 312 6.74 8.39 -18.90
C THR A 312 5.29 8.18 -19.35
N ILE A 313 5.06 7.55 -20.51
CA ILE A 313 3.71 7.19 -20.98
C ILE A 313 3.03 6.23 -20.00
N VAL A 314 3.73 5.18 -19.56
CA VAL A 314 3.21 4.24 -18.55
C VAL A 314 2.88 4.95 -17.23
N GLY A 315 3.65 5.96 -16.86
CA GLY A 315 3.39 6.78 -15.66
C GLY A 315 2.09 7.58 -15.78
N TRP A 316 1.81 8.13 -16.95
CA TRP A 316 0.53 8.77 -17.24
C TRP A 316 -0.64 7.78 -17.25
N ILE A 317 -0.43 6.56 -17.76
CA ILE A 317 -1.43 5.49 -17.67
C ILE A 317 -1.73 5.15 -16.21
N ALA A 318 -0.71 5.02 -15.36
CA ALA A 318 -0.89 4.75 -13.94
C ALA A 318 -1.67 5.88 -13.23
N LEU A 319 -1.38 7.14 -13.57
CA LEU A 319 -2.16 8.29 -13.07
C LEU A 319 -3.61 8.24 -13.54
N ALA A 320 -3.86 7.89 -14.81
CA ALA A 320 -5.22 7.73 -15.32
C ALA A 320 -5.95 6.58 -14.59
N VAL A 321 -5.29 5.45 -14.36
CA VAL A 321 -5.81 4.33 -13.56
C VAL A 321 -6.18 4.79 -12.15
N PHE A 322 -5.32 5.56 -11.48
CA PHE A 322 -5.63 6.15 -10.18
C PHE A 322 -6.91 6.98 -10.24
N VAL A 323 -7.01 7.91 -11.19
CA VAL A 323 -8.18 8.80 -11.31
C VAL A 323 -9.47 8.02 -11.57
N VAL A 324 -9.46 7.00 -12.43
CA VAL A 324 -10.68 6.25 -12.77
C VAL A 324 -11.09 5.24 -11.71
N THR A 325 -10.16 4.82 -10.83
CA THR A 325 -10.43 3.87 -9.73
C THR A 325 -10.67 4.54 -8.38
N PHE A 326 -10.26 5.79 -8.22
CA PHE A 326 -10.43 6.52 -6.97
C PHE A 326 -11.91 6.81 -6.69
N ALA A 327 -12.39 6.37 -5.53
CA ALA A 327 -13.73 6.65 -5.02
C ALA A 327 -13.63 7.52 -3.75
N PRO A 328 -14.01 8.82 -3.79
CA PRO A 328 -13.93 9.70 -2.62
C PRO A 328 -14.75 9.20 -1.42
N VAL A 329 -15.89 8.56 -1.69
CA VAL A 329 -16.76 7.92 -0.69
C VAL A 329 -16.87 6.45 -1.06
N PRO A 330 -15.92 5.58 -0.65
CA PRO A 330 -15.91 4.18 -1.04
C PRO A 330 -17.08 3.38 -0.46
N PHE A 331 -17.59 3.78 0.72
CA PHE A 331 -18.70 3.11 1.37
C PHE A 331 -19.58 4.12 2.09
N SER A 332 -20.90 3.97 2.02
CA SER A 332 -21.86 4.65 2.89
C SER A 332 -22.90 3.67 3.43
N PHE A 333 -23.43 3.99 4.60
CA PHE A 333 -24.56 3.26 5.20
C PHE A 333 -25.77 4.19 5.18
N HIS A 334 -26.87 3.74 4.56
CA HIS A 334 -28.13 4.46 4.51
C HIS A 334 -29.28 3.62 5.05
#